data_AF-H6QZX9-F1
#
_entry.id   AF-H6QZX9-F1
#
_cell.length_a   1.000
_cell.length_b   1.000
_cell.length_c   1.000
_cell.angle_alpha   90.00
_cell.angle_beta   90.00
_cell.angle_gamma   90.00
#
_symmetry.space_group_name_H-M   'P 1'
#
loop_
_entity.id
_entity.type
_entity.pdbx_description
1 polymer ?
#
loop_
_entity_poly.entity_id
_entity_poly.type
_entity_poly.pdbx_seq_one_letter_code
_entity_poly.pdbx_strand_id
1 'polypeptide(L)'
;MGADKVEADPDDFQKAAEKTGAVRDKVRGILNTLETSISSYGTPWGNDKLGASFTDGEQGYFAARENLTGNIENVANSFNNFRSGQAQTVVALRRMEQANEGNFQ
;
A
#
# COMPACT_ATOMS: atom_id res chain seq x y z
N MET A 1 -23.28 -7.73 -34.21
CA MET A 1 -22.38 -8.49 -33.33
C MET A 1 -22.23 -7.64 -32.08
N GLY A 2 -22.88 -8.07 -30.99
CA GLY A 2 -22.94 -7.30 -29.75
C GLY A 2 -21.55 -7.15 -29.18
N ALA A 3 -21.11 -5.91 -28.99
CA ALA A 3 -20.06 -5.66 -28.03
C ALA A 3 -20.60 -6.15 -26.70
N ASP A 4 -19.95 -7.16 -26.09
CA ASP A 4 -20.14 -7.48 -24.69
C ASP A 4 -20.03 -6.15 -23.93
N LYS A 5 -21.19 -5.63 -23.51
CA LYS A 5 -21.26 -4.41 -22.73
C LYS A 5 -20.54 -4.78 -21.45
N VAL A 6 -19.31 -4.29 -21.29
CA VAL A 6 -18.62 -4.33 -20.01
C VAL A 6 -19.51 -3.54 -19.05
N GLU A 7 -20.36 -4.26 -18.32
CA GLU A 7 -21.13 -3.72 -17.20
C GLU A 7 -20.15 -3.55 -16.04
N ALA A 8 -19.33 -2.51 -16.16
CA ALA A 8 -18.43 -2.08 -15.11
C ALA A 8 -19.25 -1.20 -14.17
N ASP A 9 -19.74 -1.79 -13.07
CA ASP A 9 -20.48 -1.07 -12.03
C ASP A 9 -19.52 -0.15 -11.24
N PRO A 10 -19.69 1.18 -11.29
CA PRO A 10 -18.90 2.13 -10.51
C PRO A 10 -18.93 1.84 -9.00
N ASP A 11 -20.02 1.29 -8.47
CA ASP A 11 -20.15 1.00 -7.04
C ASP A 11 -19.30 -0.19 -6.62
N ASP A 12 -19.08 -1.17 -7.50
CA ASP A 12 -18.18 -2.28 -7.22
C ASP A 12 -16.72 -1.84 -7.26
N PHE A 13 -16.35 -0.92 -8.15
CA PHE A 13 -15.02 -0.29 -8.12
C PHE A 13 -14.81 0.56 -6.87
N GLN A 14 -15.84 1.26 -6.40
CA GLN A 14 -15.81 2.01 -5.14
C GLN A 14 -15.57 1.07 -3.94
N LYS A 15 -16.35 -0.01 -3.81
CA LYS A 15 -16.17 -1.02 -2.76
C LYS A 15 -14.77 -1.66 -2.82
N ALA A 16 -14.27 -1.92 -4.03
CA ALA A 16 -12.93 -2.47 -4.22
C ALA A 16 -11.86 -1.47 -3.72
N ALA A 17 -11.98 -0.19 -4.06
CA ALA A 17 -11.07 0.86 -3.59
C ALA A 17 -11.05 0.95 -2.05
N GLU A 18 -12.21 0.84 -1.40
CA GLU A 18 -12.33 0.83 0.05
C GLU A 18 -11.63 -0.38 0.69
N LYS A 19 -11.87 -1.58 0.17
CA LYS A 19 -11.21 -2.81 0.66
C LYS A 19 -9.71 -2.75 0.47
N THR A 20 -9.23 -2.29 -0.68
CA THR A 20 -7.80 -2.09 -0.95
C THR A 20 -7.20 -1.07 0.02
N GLY A 21 -7.93 0.02 0.31
CA GLY A 21 -7.56 0.99 1.33
C GLY A 21 -7.43 0.38 2.73
N ALA A 22 -8.37 -0.47 3.12
CA ALA A 22 -8.31 -1.15 4.42
C ALA A 22 -7.09 -2.09 4.53
N VAL A 23 -6.71 -2.79 3.46
CA VAL A 23 -5.49 -3.61 3.43
C VAL A 23 -4.24 -2.74 3.59
N ARG A 24 -4.14 -1.64 2.84
CA ARG A 24 -3.06 -0.64 2.99
C ARG A 24 -2.92 -0.20 4.45
N ASP A 25 -4.04 0.14 5.08
CA ASP A 25 -4.04 0.67 6.45
C ASP A 25 -3.60 -0.39 7.47
N LYS A 26 -3.97 -1.66 7.27
CA LYS A 26 -3.46 -2.78 8.07
C LYS A 26 -1.95 -2.96 7.91
N VAL A 27 -1.43 -2.91 6.68
CA VAL A 27 0.01 -3.02 6.41
C VAL A 27 0.77 -1.88 7.10
N ARG A 28 0.27 -0.64 6.99
CA ARG A 28 0.84 0.51 7.71
C ARG A 28 0.78 0.34 9.23
N GLY A 29 -0.30 -0.21 9.76
CA GLY A 29 -0.40 -0.52 11.20
C GLY A 29 0.66 -1.52 11.67
N ILE A 30 0.96 -2.54 10.88
CA ILE A 30 2.04 -3.50 11.15
C ILE A 30 3.40 -2.80 11.14
N LEU A 31 3.67 -1.98 10.12
CA LEU A 31 4.92 -1.21 10.02
C LEU A 31 5.11 -0.30 11.23
N ASN A 32 4.09 0.49 11.59
CA ASN A 32 4.13 1.38 12.75
C ASN A 32 4.40 0.62 14.04
N THR A 33 3.77 -0.55 14.21
CA THR A 33 3.98 -1.41 15.40
C THR A 33 5.41 -1.93 15.45
N LEU A 34 5.95 -2.36 14.31
CA LEU A 34 7.33 -2.83 14.19
C LEU A 34 8.32 -1.73 14.52
N GLU A 35 8.18 -0.53 13.94
CA GLU A 35 9.05 0.61 14.19
C GLU A 35 9.00 1.09 15.63
N THR A 36 7.79 1.16 16.21
CA THR A 36 7.60 1.50 17.63
C THR A 36 8.28 0.48 18.53
N SER A 37 8.12 -0.82 18.23
CA SER A 37 8.75 -1.89 19.02
C SER A 37 10.27 -1.79 18.94
N ILE A 38 10.83 -1.69 17.73
CA ILE A 38 12.29 -1.60 17.53
C ILE A 38 12.87 -0.38 18.23
N SER A 39 12.26 0.79 18.08
CA SER A 39 12.74 2.02 18.73
C SER A 39 12.69 1.95 20.25
N SER A 40 11.71 1.23 20.82
CA SER A 40 11.59 1.06 22.28
C SER A 40 12.71 0.23 22.91
N TYR A 41 13.34 -0.69 22.16
CA TYR A 41 14.41 -1.55 22.68
C TYR A 41 15.79 -0.88 22.69
N GLY A 42 15.98 0.23 21.97
CA GLY A 42 17.28 0.91 21.87
C GLY A 42 18.36 0.02 21.24
N THR A 43 19.57 0.01 21.84
CA THR A 43 20.73 -0.72 21.32
C THR A 43 21.29 -1.69 22.38
N PRO A 44 20.64 -2.85 22.60
CA PRO A 44 21.01 -3.81 23.66
C PRO A 44 22.37 -4.50 23.43
N TRP A 45 22.92 -4.43 22.22
CA TRP A 45 24.19 -5.06 21.81
C TRP A 45 25.45 -4.28 22.20
N GLY A 46 25.32 -3.07 22.78
CA GLY A 46 26.46 -2.27 23.23
C GLY A 46 27.30 -1.65 22.10
N ASN A 47 28.41 -1.01 22.47
CA ASN A 47 29.29 -0.27 21.54
C ASN A 47 30.66 -0.96 21.35
N ASP A 48 30.76 -2.24 21.66
CA ASP A 48 32.01 -2.99 21.51
C ASP A 48 32.10 -3.68 20.14
N LYS A 49 33.21 -4.38 19.92
CA LYS A 49 33.46 -5.09 18.66
C LYS A 49 32.42 -6.19 18.39
N LEU A 50 31.85 -6.80 19.42
CA LEU A 50 30.82 -7.83 19.27
C LEU A 50 29.50 -7.20 18.84
N GLY A 51 29.11 -6.08 19.47
CA GLY A 51 27.96 -5.29 19.07
C GLY A 51 28.06 -4.81 17.63
N ALA A 52 29.19 -4.22 17.25
CA ALA A 52 29.44 -3.79 15.87
C ALA A 52 29.39 -4.96 14.86
N SER A 53 29.87 -6.15 15.23
CA SER A 53 29.81 -7.33 14.37
C SER A 53 28.39 -7.85 14.14
N PHE A 54 27.45 -7.52 15.05
CA PHE A 54 26.03 -7.84 14.91
C PHE A 54 25.28 -6.77 14.12
N THR A 55 25.59 -5.49 14.34
CA THR A 55 24.82 -4.40 13.76
C THR A 55 25.24 -3.97 12.38
N ASP A 56 26.55 -3.95 12.14
CA ASP A 56 27.14 -3.27 11.01
C ASP A 56 27.34 -4.22 9.82
N GLY A 57 27.59 -3.61 8.65
CA GLY A 57 27.77 -4.34 7.40
C GLY A 57 26.46 -4.63 6.67
N GLU A 58 26.58 -5.09 5.43
CA GLU A 58 25.45 -5.32 4.52
C GLU A 58 24.47 -6.38 5.03
N GLN A 59 24.97 -7.35 5.80
CA GLN A 59 24.18 -8.40 6.45
C GLN A 59 23.92 -8.11 7.93
N GLY A 60 24.32 -6.93 8.41
CA GLY A 60 24.13 -6.51 9.79
C GLY A 60 22.68 -6.18 10.11
N TYR A 61 22.36 -6.13 11.40
CA TYR A 61 21.00 -5.84 11.88
C TYR A 61 20.43 -4.53 11.32
N PHE A 62 21.24 -3.47 11.15
CA PHE A 62 20.74 -2.20 10.63
C PHE A 62 20.28 -2.29 9.17
N ALA A 63 21.07 -2.93 8.32
CA ALA A 63 20.71 -3.16 6.92
C ALA A 63 19.49 -4.09 6.81
N ALA A 64 19.45 -5.16 7.60
CA ALA A 64 18.31 -6.08 7.63
C ALA A 64 17.01 -5.37 8.07
N ARG A 65 17.09 -4.51 9.10
CA ARG A 65 15.98 -3.68 9.56
C ARG A 65 15.48 -2.74 8.48
N GLU A 66 16.38 -1.96 7.87
CA GLU A 66 16.04 -0.98 6.84
C GLU A 66 15.38 -1.65 5.63
N ASN A 67 15.96 -2.75 5.16
CA ASN A 67 15.39 -3.55 4.07
C ASN A 67 13.98 -4.06 4.41
N LEU A 68 13.79 -4.57 5.64
CA LEU A 68 12.49 -5.08 6.06
C LEU A 68 11.44 -3.96 6.11
N THR A 69 11.74 -2.84 6.77
CA THR A 69 10.79 -1.72 6.88
C THR A 69 10.49 -1.09 5.53
N GLY A 70 11.50 -0.89 4.69
CA GLY A 70 11.34 -0.35 3.34
C GLY A 70 10.51 -1.28 2.43
N ASN A 71 10.70 -2.59 2.52
CA ASN A 71 9.89 -3.55 1.77
C ASN A 71 8.41 -3.52 2.18
N ILE A 72 8.12 -3.41 3.48
CA ILE A 72 6.74 -3.29 3.96
C ILE A 72 6.11 -1.97 3.51
N GLU A 73 6.88 -0.87 3.53
CA GLU A 73 6.43 0.42 3.02
C GLU A 73 6.10 0.36 1.52
N ASN A 74 6.95 -0.30 0.72
CA ASN A 74 6.69 -0.53 -0.70
C ASN A 74 5.38 -1.29 -0.93
N VAL A 75 5.10 -2.32 -0.13
CA VAL A 75 3.82 -3.04 -0.19
C VAL A 75 2.63 -2.12 0.10
N ALA A 76 2.73 -1.27 1.14
CA ALA A 76 1.69 -0.29 1.44
C ALA A 76 1.47 0.69 0.30
N ASN A 77 2.55 1.16 -0.35
CA ASN A 77 2.48 2.05 -1.50
C ASN A 77 1.83 1.37 -2.72
N SER A 78 2.12 0.10 -2.98
CA SER A 78 1.44 -0.68 -4.03
C SER A 78 -0.07 -0.74 -3.81
N PHE A 79 -0.54 -1.02 -2.59
CA PHE A 79 -1.97 -1.01 -2.28
C PHE A 79 -2.59 0.38 -2.41
N ASN A 80 -1.85 1.44 -2.06
CA ASN A 80 -2.32 2.81 -2.27
C ASN A 80 -2.51 3.12 -3.76
N ASN A 81 -1.61 2.66 -4.61
CA ASN A 81 -1.70 2.83 -6.06
C ASN A 81 -2.89 2.06 -6.64
N PHE A 82 -3.12 0.82 -6.21
CA PHE A 82 -4.31 0.06 -6.62
C PHE A 82 -5.62 0.73 -6.22
N ARG A 83 -5.72 1.22 -4.99
CA ARG A 83 -6.88 1.99 -4.53
C ARG A 83 -7.11 3.23 -5.41
N SER A 84 -6.04 3.95 -5.72
CA SER A 84 -6.10 5.18 -6.52
C SER A 84 -6.56 4.89 -7.95
N GLY A 85 -6.06 3.81 -8.57
CA GLY A 85 -6.52 3.36 -9.88
C GLY A 85 -8.00 2.98 -9.87
N GLN A 86 -8.46 2.22 -8.87
CA GLN A 86 -9.88 1.88 -8.72
C GLN A 86 -10.76 3.12 -8.57
N ALA A 87 -10.36 4.10 -7.76
CA ALA A 87 -11.10 5.35 -7.61
C ALA A 87 -11.14 6.18 -8.91
N GLN A 88 -10.05 6.20 -9.68
CA GLN A 88 -10.02 6.85 -10.99
C GLN A 88 -10.96 6.18 -11.99
N THR A 89 -11.07 4.84 -11.96
CA THR A 89 -12.04 4.10 -12.78
C THR A 89 -13.48 4.49 -12.46
N VAL A 90 -13.84 4.65 -11.18
CA VAL A 90 -15.17 5.14 -10.77
C VAL A 90 -15.47 6.51 -11.40
N VAL A 91 -14.51 7.44 -11.33
CA VAL A 91 -14.67 8.79 -11.91
C VAL A 91 -14.83 8.71 -13.42
N ALA A 92 -14.08 7.84 -14.10
CA ALA A 92 -14.16 7.66 -15.55
C ALA A 92 -15.52 7.10 -15.97
N LEU A 93 -16.01 6.06 -15.28
CA LEU A 93 -17.31 5.43 -15.59
C LEU A 93 -18.47 6.42 -15.42
N ARG A 94 -18.52 7.15 -14.30
CA ARG A 94 -19.56 8.16 -14.05
C ARG A 94 -19.56 9.28 -15.09
N ARG A 95 -18.39 9.70 -15.58
CA ARG A 95 -18.28 10.70 -16.66
C ARG A 95 -18.83 10.15 -17.98
N MET A 96 -18.56 8.88 -18.29
CA MET A 96 -19.07 8.24 -19.51
C MET A 96 -20.59 8.09 -19.46
N GLU A 97 -21.16 7.72 -18.31
CA GLU A 97 -22.61 7.67 -18.10
C GLU A 97 -23.27 9.02 -18.35
N GLN A 98 -22.79 10.09 -17.72
CA GLN A 98 -23.32 11.45 -17.89
C GLN A 98 -23.23 11.95 -19.34
N ALA A 99 -22.10 11.69 -20.02
CA ALA A 99 -21.93 12.09 -21.41
C ALA A 99 -22.88 11.34 -22.35
N ASN A 100 -23.18 10.07 -22.06
CA ASN A 100 -24.13 9.28 -22.82
C ASN A 100 -25.57 9.79 -22.58
N GLU A 101 -25.98 10.05 -21.33
CA GLU A 101 -27.31 10.58 -21.00
C GLU A 101 -27.61 11.92 -21.70
N GLY A 102 -26.62 12.82 -21.79
CA GLY A 102 -26.77 14.11 -22.46
C GLY A 102 -26.95 14.05 -23.99
N ASN A 103 -26.60 12.92 -24.62
CA ASN A 103 -26.74 12.71 -26.07
C ASN A 103 -28.07 12.05 -26.48
N PHE A 104 -28.90 11.63 -25.52
CA PHE A 104 -30.21 11.01 -25.78
C PHE A 104 -31.40 11.98 -25.62
N GLN A 105 -31.15 13.28 -25.55
CA GLN A 105 -32.17 14.35 -25.61
C GLN A 105 -32.13 15.07 -26.96
#